data_AF-A0A6G1RLZ8-F1
#
_entry.id   AF-A0A6G1RLZ8-F1
#
_cell.length_a   1.000
_cell.length_b   1.000
_cell.length_c   1.000
_cell.angle_alpha   90.00
_cell.angle_beta   90.00
_cell.angle_gamma   90.00
#
_symmetry.space_group_name_H-M   'P 1'
#
loop_
_entity.id
_entity.type
_entity.pdbx_description
1 polymer ?
#
loop_
_entity_poly.entity_id
_entity_poly.type
_entity_poly.pdbx_seq_one_letter_code
_entity_poly.pdbx_strand_id
1 'polypeptide(L)'
;YNYPATLTPSYQTTRKLVPLKDVNYRQSIDKLKYSSVASTPQIAQAKINAQQLSDLNYRAQYEKTKTNYTLPQDVPQLVKAKANAELYSEVKYKEGWEKSKGQGFEMKLDSLPLLAAKASRDLASDVKYIEEYEKTKGKAIGSKDSRLLHSLQVAKMSSEVAYKKD
;
A
#
# COMPACT_ATOMS: atom_id res chain seq x y z
N TYR A 1 0.06 -38.98 33.81
CA TYR A 1 -1.11 -38.08 33.67
C TYR A 1 -2.08 -38.37 34.79
N ASN A 2 -2.09 -37.55 35.85
CA ASN A 2 -3.05 -37.68 36.94
C ASN A 2 -4.17 -36.67 36.68
N TYR A 3 -5.20 -37.07 35.91
CA TYR A 3 -6.35 -36.20 35.68
C TYR A 3 -7.06 -35.97 37.01
N PRO A 4 -7.39 -34.73 37.37
CA PRO A 4 -8.10 -34.47 38.62
C PRO A 4 -9.42 -35.22 38.57
N ALA A 5 -9.67 -36.03 39.60
CA ALA A 5 -10.86 -36.90 39.70
C ALA A 5 -12.18 -36.14 39.52
N THR A 6 -12.16 -34.82 39.72
CA THR A 6 -13.27 -33.88 39.61
C THR A 6 -13.79 -33.64 38.18
N LEU A 7 -13.01 -33.98 37.16
CA LEU A 7 -13.38 -33.80 35.74
C LEU A 7 -13.95 -35.07 35.09
N THR A 8 -14.02 -36.18 35.83
CA THR A 8 -14.57 -37.43 35.30
C THR A 8 -16.10 -37.33 35.14
N PRO A 9 -16.69 -37.88 34.07
CA PRO A 9 -18.15 -37.89 33.89
C PRO A 9 -18.92 -38.56 35.04
N SER A 10 -18.31 -39.59 35.67
CA SER A 10 -18.86 -40.25 36.86
C SER A 10 -18.91 -39.31 38.07
N TYR A 11 -17.87 -38.49 38.28
CA TYR A 11 -17.84 -37.48 39.35
C TYR A 11 -18.88 -36.37 39.11
N GLN A 12 -19.03 -35.89 37.87
CA GLN A 12 -20.05 -34.89 37.55
C GLN A 12 -21.48 -35.44 37.76
N THR A 13 -21.70 -36.69 37.35
CA THR A 13 -22.98 -37.39 37.53
C THR A 13 -23.30 -37.57 39.01
N THR A 14 -22.37 -38.12 39.79
CA THR A 14 -22.57 -38.29 41.24
C THR A 14 -22.79 -36.96 41.94
N ARG A 15 -22.04 -35.90 41.60
CA ARG A 15 -22.26 -34.54 42.14
C ARG A 15 -23.66 -34.00 41.87
N LYS A 16 -24.23 -34.22 40.68
CA LYS A 16 -25.62 -33.83 40.35
C LYS A 16 -26.67 -34.66 41.10
N LEU A 17 -26.35 -35.91 41.45
CA LEU A 17 -27.24 -36.81 42.20
C LEU A 17 -27.18 -36.60 43.72
N VAL A 18 -26.08 -36.05 44.26
CA VAL A 18 -25.91 -35.80 45.71
C VAL A 18 -27.11 -35.03 46.32
N PRO A 19 -27.61 -33.92 45.74
CA PRO A 19 -28.77 -33.20 46.26
C PRO A 19 -30.07 -34.02 46.29
N LEU A 20 -30.18 -35.07 45.47
CA LEU A 20 -31.37 -35.91 45.31
C LEU A 20 -31.37 -37.15 46.22
N LYS A 21 -30.31 -37.36 47.01
CA LYS A 21 -30.19 -38.52 47.91
C LYS A 21 -31.17 -38.42 49.09
N ASP A 22 -31.76 -39.56 49.48
CA ASP A 22 -32.73 -39.66 50.60
C ASP A 22 -32.29 -38.99 51.91
N VAL A 23 -31.00 -39.01 52.23
CA VAL A 23 -30.44 -38.39 53.43
C VAL A 23 -30.63 -36.87 53.43
N ASN A 24 -30.69 -36.26 52.25
CA ASN A 24 -30.95 -34.82 52.08
C ASN A 24 -32.44 -34.49 52.07
N TYR A 25 -33.31 -35.46 51.76
CA TYR A 25 -34.76 -35.32 51.84
C TYR A 25 -35.30 -35.52 53.27
N ARG A 26 -34.71 -36.46 54.03
CA ARG A 26 -35.11 -36.80 55.40
C ARG A 26 -34.37 -35.95 56.45
N GLN A 27 -34.28 -34.64 56.24
CA GLN A 27 -33.67 -33.73 57.21
C GLN A 27 -34.72 -33.20 58.18
N SER A 28 -34.33 -32.94 59.44
CA SER A 28 -35.19 -32.28 60.42
C SER A 28 -35.55 -30.87 59.95
N ILE A 29 -36.76 -30.41 60.27
CA ILE A 29 -37.30 -29.13 59.80
C ILE A 29 -36.38 -27.96 60.18
N ASP A 30 -35.72 -28.02 61.34
CA ASP A 30 -34.75 -27.01 61.81
C ASP A 30 -33.54 -26.81 60.88
N LYS A 31 -33.21 -27.81 60.04
CA LYS A 31 -32.11 -27.73 59.06
C LYS A 31 -32.58 -27.23 57.70
N LEU A 32 -33.89 -27.18 57.46
CA LEU A 32 -34.47 -26.68 56.22
C LEU A 32 -34.42 -25.15 56.21
N LYS A 33 -33.81 -24.58 55.18
CA LYS A 33 -33.81 -23.14 54.98
C LYS A 33 -35.20 -22.70 54.56
N TYR A 34 -35.78 -21.73 55.27
CA TYR A 34 -37.00 -21.07 54.84
C TYR A 34 -36.77 -20.37 53.50
N SER A 35 -37.46 -20.81 52.45
CA SER A 35 -37.50 -20.09 51.19
C SER A 35 -38.70 -19.14 51.21
N SER A 36 -38.45 -17.84 51.03
CA SER A 36 -39.53 -16.88 50.79
C SER A 36 -40.39 -17.35 49.61
N VAL A 37 -41.69 -17.04 49.64
CA VAL A 37 -42.63 -17.32 48.54
C VAL A 37 -42.07 -16.81 47.20
N ALA A 38 -41.36 -15.68 47.20
CA ALA A 38 -40.71 -15.09 46.04
C ALA A 38 -39.59 -15.95 45.40
N SER A 39 -39.09 -16.96 46.12
CA SER A 39 -38.05 -17.89 45.66
C SER A 39 -38.63 -19.23 45.17
N THR A 40 -39.96 -19.35 45.10
CA THR A 40 -40.60 -20.54 44.54
C THR A 40 -40.23 -20.70 43.05
N PRO A 41 -40.03 -21.94 42.57
CA PRO A 41 -39.68 -22.19 41.18
C PRO A 41 -40.65 -21.57 40.16
N GLN A 42 -41.93 -21.51 40.52
CA GLN A 42 -43.00 -20.93 39.71
C GLN A 42 -42.80 -19.41 39.51
N ILE A 43 -42.48 -18.69 40.59
CA ILE A 43 -42.23 -17.25 40.52
C ILE A 43 -40.90 -16.95 39.82
N ALA A 44 -39.88 -17.80 40.04
CA ALA A 44 -38.63 -17.69 39.30
C ALA A 44 -38.85 -17.86 37.79
N GLN A 45 -39.63 -18.85 37.37
CA GLN A 45 -39.98 -19.07 35.97
C GLN A 45 -40.82 -17.91 35.41
N ALA A 46 -41.82 -17.44 36.15
CA ALA A 46 -42.64 -16.29 35.75
C ALA A 46 -41.81 -15.02 35.54
N LYS A 47 -40.81 -14.79 36.41
CA LYS A 47 -39.88 -13.65 36.30
C LYS A 47 -39.01 -13.75 35.04
N ILE A 48 -38.47 -14.94 34.74
CA ILE A 48 -37.69 -15.17 33.52
C ILE A 48 -38.56 -14.94 32.28
N ASN A 49 -39.77 -15.50 32.28
CA ASN A 49 -40.71 -15.33 31.16
C ASN A 49 -41.08 -13.85 30.97
N ALA A 50 -41.33 -13.10 32.05
CA ALA A 50 -41.61 -11.67 31.98
C ALA A 50 -40.42 -10.86 31.43
N GLN A 51 -39.18 -11.23 31.78
CA GLN A 51 -37.98 -10.60 31.23
C GLN A 51 -37.79 -10.90 29.75
N GLN A 52 -38.11 -12.13 29.31
CA GLN A 52 -38.02 -12.57 27.92
C GLN A 52 -39.11 -11.95 27.04
N LEU A 53 -40.33 -11.78 27.56
CA LEU A 53 -41.45 -11.12 26.87
C LEU A 53 -41.37 -9.59 26.91
N SER A 54 -40.39 -9.02 27.61
CA SER A 54 -40.23 -7.58 27.73
C SER A 54 -39.70 -6.96 26.43
N ASP A 55 -40.59 -6.24 25.75
CA ASP A 55 -40.31 -5.40 24.58
C ASP A 55 -39.16 -4.41 24.80
N LEU A 56 -39.02 -3.88 26.02
CA LEU A 56 -37.95 -2.96 26.38
C LEU A 56 -36.59 -3.66 26.33
N ASN A 57 -36.50 -4.87 26.89
CA ASN A 57 -35.28 -5.66 26.88
C ASN A 57 -34.91 -6.11 25.47
N TYR A 58 -35.92 -6.47 24.67
CA TYR A 58 -35.74 -6.84 23.26
C TYR A 58 -35.11 -5.70 22.45
N ARG A 59 -35.59 -4.46 22.64
CA ARG A 59 -35.07 -3.28 21.93
C ARG A 59 -33.77 -2.72 22.50
N ALA A 60 -33.44 -2.99 23.76
CA ALA A 60 -32.28 -2.40 24.44
C ALA A 60 -30.95 -2.68 23.74
N GLN A 61 -30.73 -3.90 23.23
CA GLN A 61 -29.51 -4.22 22.48
C GLN A 61 -29.44 -3.46 21.16
N TYR A 62 -30.55 -3.42 20.42
CA TYR A 62 -30.65 -2.71 19.15
C TYR A 62 -30.37 -1.21 19.33
N GLU A 63 -31.05 -0.54 20.26
CA GLU A 63 -30.86 0.89 20.54
C GLU A 63 -29.42 1.19 20.97
N LYS A 64 -28.82 0.30 21.78
CA LYS A 64 -27.41 0.41 22.15
C LYS A 64 -26.49 0.30 20.93
N THR A 65 -26.74 -0.61 20.00
CA THR A 65 -25.87 -0.81 18.83
C THR A 65 -26.13 0.15 17.68
N LYS A 66 -27.35 0.70 17.56
CA LYS A 66 -27.79 1.53 16.44
C LYS A 66 -26.93 2.77 16.25
N THR A 67 -26.44 3.36 17.33
CA THR A 67 -25.59 4.55 17.31
C THR A 67 -24.09 4.22 17.30
N ASN A 68 -23.72 2.99 17.66
CA ASN A 68 -22.34 2.53 17.71
C ASN A 68 -21.92 1.99 16.33
N TYR A 69 -21.73 2.90 15.38
CA TYR A 69 -21.17 2.60 14.07
C TYR A 69 -19.75 3.14 13.95
N THR A 70 -18.81 2.28 13.57
CA THR A 70 -17.43 2.67 13.28
C THR A 70 -17.17 2.49 11.79
N LEU A 71 -16.80 3.57 11.11
CA LEU A 71 -16.45 3.53 9.70
C LEU A 71 -15.12 2.76 9.54
N PRO A 72 -15.02 1.78 8.61
CA PRO A 72 -13.76 1.11 8.35
C PRO A 72 -12.71 2.12 7.86
N GLN A 73 -11.45 1.94 8.28
CA GLN A 73 -10.37 2.87 7.92
C GLN A 73 -10.06 2.86 6.41
N ASP A 74 -10.32 1.73 5.74
CA ASP A 74 -10.03 1.52 4.32
C ASP A 74 -11.16 2.00 3.39
N VAL A 75 -12.11 2.79 3.89
CA VAL A 75 -13.15 3.39 3.04
C VAL A 75 -12.46 4.27 1.99
N PRO A 76 -12.70 4.06 0.68
CA PRO A 76 -11.99 4.78 -0.39
C PRO A 76 -12.07 6.30 -0.26
N GLN A 77 -13.19 6.82 0.26
CA GLN A 77 -13.37 8.24 0.51
C GLN A 77 -12.42 8.78 1.59
N LEU A 78 -12.22 8.03 2.69
CA LEU A 78 -11.30 8.41 3.76
C LEU A 78 -9.84 8.32 3.29
N VAL A 79 -9.49 7.26 2.57
CA VAL A 79 -8.15 7.09 1.99
C VAL A 79 -7.83 8.24 1.03
N LYS A 80 -8.77 8.58 0.14
CA LYS A 80 -8.65 9.72 -0.77
C LYS A 80 -8.54 11.05 -0.01
N ALA A 81 -9.37 11.26 1.01
CA ALA A 81 -9.33 12.49 1.81
C ALA A 81 -7.98 12.65 2.52
N LYS A 82 -7.42 11.56 3.06
CA LYS A 82 -6.10 11.55 3.68
C LYS A 82 -4.99 11.91 2.68
N ALA A 83 -4.98 11.26 1.51
CA ALA A 83 -4.01 11.56 0.46
C ALA A 83 -4.09 13.02 -0.01
N ASN A 84 -5.32 13.54 -0.17
CA ASN A 84 -5.54 14.94 -0.52
C ASN A 84 -5.05 15.89 0.58
N ALA A 85 -5.31 15.57 1.86
CA ALA A 85 -4.85 16.39 2.98
C ALA A 85 -3.32 16.46 3.04
N GLU A 86 -2.62 15.36 2.73
CA GLU A 86 -1.16 15.35 2.63
C GLU A 86 -0.66 16.18 1.44
N LEU A 87 -1.33 16.09 0.28
CA LEU A 87 -0.98 16.84 -0.92
C LEU A 87 -1.12 18.36 -0.73
N TYR A 88 -2.19 18.80 -0.06
CA TYR A 88 -2.45 20.21 0.22
C TYR A 88 -1.83 20.71 1.52
N SER A 89 -1.08 19.88 2.24
CA SER A 89 -0.44 20.28 3.48
C SER A 89 0.70 21.25 3.22
N GLU A 90 0.53 22.50 3.66
CA GLU A 90 1.55 23.54 3.58
C GLU A 90 2.85 23.13 4.30
N VAL A 91 2.74 22.37 5.40
CA VAL A 91 3.89 21.84 6.13
C VAL A 91 4.69 20.88 5.26
N LYS A 92 4.02 19.91 4.62
CA LYS A 92 4.67 18.96 3.72
C LYS A 92 5.27 19.65 2.50
N TYR A 93 4.59 20.66 1.97
CA TYR A 93 5.09 21.48 0.89
C TYR A 93 6.40 22.19 1.28
N LYS A 94 6.42 22.88 2.42
CA LYS A 94 7.62 23.57 2.93
C LYS A 94 8.77 22.59 3.21
N GLU A 95 8.49 21.44 3.81
CA GLU A 95 9.49 20.39 4.01
C GLU A 95 10.11 19.91 2.68
N GLY A 96 9.27 19.69 1.65
CA GLY A 96 9.73 19.31 0.32
C GLY A 96 10.58 20.39 -0.33
N TRP A 97 10.14 21.64 -0.22
CA TRP A 97 10.87 22.80 -0.73
C TRP A 97 12.27 22.94 -0.09
N GLU A 98 12.37 22.90 1.23
CA GLU A 98 13.66 23.02 1.92
C GLU A 98 14.60 21.86 1.58
N LYS A 99 14.07 20.64 1.40
CA LYS A 99 14.87 19.50 0.91
C LYS A 99 15.39 19.71 -0.52
N SER A 100 14.56 20.28 -1.40
CA SER A 100 14.96 20.55 -2.79
C SER A 100 15.90 21.74 -2.94
N LYS A 101 15.83 22.74 -2.06
CA LYS A 101 16.60 23.99 -2.17
C LYS A 101 18.11 23.75 -2.22
N GLY A 102 18.59 22.70 -1.57
CA GLY A 102 20.00 22.31 -1.56
C GLY A 102 20.40 21.26 -2.60
N GLN A 103 19.44 20.68 -3.33
CA GLN A 103 19.76 19.76 -4.42
C GLN A 103 20.27 20.58 -5.61
N GLY A 104 21.60 20.62 -5.77
CA GLY A 104 22.20 21.18 -6.98
C GLY A 104 21.69 20.48 -8.23
N PHE A 105 21.63 21.22 -9.34
CA PHE A 105 21.33 20.63 -10.65
C PHE A 105 22.58 19.94 -11.19
N GLU A 106 22.56 18.61 -11.24
CA GLU A 106 23.58 17.84 -11.95
C GLU A 106 23.29 17.88 -13.46
N MET A 107 23.76 18.94 -14.12
CA MET A 107 23.73 19.03 -15.57
C MET A 107 24.74 18.05 -16.15
N LYS A 108 24.23 16.99 -16.78
CA LYS A 108 25.08 16.05 -17.54
C LYS A 108 25.85 16.81 -18.61
N LEU A 109 27.12 16.44 -18.82
CA LEU A 109 27.98 17.03 -19.86
C LEU A 109 27.39 16.86 -21.27
N ASP A 110 26.65 15.78 -21.48
CA ASP A 110 25.98 15.48 -22.76
C ASP A 110 24.59 16.13 -22.85
N SER A 111 24.22 17.01 -21.92
CA SER A 111 22.95 17.72 -21.99
C SER A 111 22.90 18.59 -23.24
N LEU A 112 21.77 18.50 -23.96
CA LEU A 112 21.48 19.31 -25.16
C LEU A 112 21.83 20.80 -24.99
N PRO A 113 21.47 21.49 -23.89
CA PRO A 113 21.86 22.88 -23.67
C PRO A 113 23.38 23.09 -23.62
N LEU A 114 24.14 22.21 -22.97
CA LEU A 114 25.59 22.35 -22.89
C LEU A 114 26.26 22.07 -24.24
N LEU A 115 25.76 21.07 -24.98
CA LEU A 115 26.25 20.73 -26.30
C LEU A 115 25.94 21.84 -27.32
N ALA A 116 24.74 22.41 -27.27
CA ALA A 116 24.37 23.57 -28.08
C ALA A 116 25.23 24.80 -27.73
N ALA A 117 25.43 25.10 -26.44
CA ALA A 117 26.30 26.19 -26.02
C ALA A 117 27.75 25.99 -26.49
N LYS A 118 28.26 24.74 -26.44
CA LYS A 118 29.58 24.39 -26.96
C LYS A 118 29.67 24.59 -28.48
N ALA A 119 28.69 24.11 -29.24
CA ALA A 119 28.64 24.30 -30.68
C ALA A 119 28.57 25.78 -31.08
N SER A 120 27.76 26.58 -30.38
CA SER A 120 27.69 28.03 -30.59
C SER A 120 29.01 28.74 -30.28
N ARG A 121 29.69 28.35 -29.19
CA ARG A 121 31.02 28.85 -28.85
C ARG A 121 32.04 28.49 -29.92
N ASP A 122 31.96 27.28 -30.46
CA ASP A 122 32.88 26.79 -31.47
C ASP A 122 32.70 27.53 -32.80
N LEU A 123 31.46 27.77 -33.20
CA LEU A 123 31.11 28.55 -34.39
C LEU A 123 31.56 30.01 -34.30
N ALA A 124 31.49 30.60 -33.11
CA ALA A 124 31.92 31.98 -32.87
C ALA A 124 33.44 32.13 -32.66
N SER A 125 34.21 31.03 -32.70
CA SER A 125 35.64 31.07 -32.40
C SER A 125 36.47 31.27 -33.68
N ASP A 126 37.18 32.40 -33.75
CA ASP A 126 38.09 32.70 -34.87
C ASP A 126 39.19 31.65 -35.02
N VAL A 127 39.70 31.09 -33.92
CA VAL A 127 40.72 30.04 -33.94
C VAL A 127 40.20 28.79 -34.64
N LYS A 128 39.00 28.33 -34.27
CA LYS A 128 38.38 27.17 -34.91
C LYS A 128 38.02 27.44 -36.37
N TYR A 129 37.57 28.64 -36.68
CA TYR A 129 37.31 29.08 -38.05
C TYR A 129 38.58 28.99 -38.91
N ILE A 130 39.72 29.51 -38.43
CA ILE A 130 41.01 29.46 -39.16
C ILE A 130 41.49 28.01 -39.32
N GLU A 131 41.40 27.18 -38.27
CA GLU A 131 41.76 25.76 -38.36
C GLU A 131 40.92 25.00 -39.40
N GLU A 132 39.61 25.22 -39.44
CA GLU A 132 38.71 24.61 -40.42
C GLU A 132 39.00 25.12 -41.82
N TYR A 133 39.24 26.42 -41.97
CA TYR A 133 39.67 27.03 -43.22
C TYR A 133 40.95 26.38 -43.73
N GLU A 134 41.99 26.23 -42.91
CA GLU A 134 43.24 25.57 -43.31
C GLU A 134 43.06 24.10 -43.71
N LYS A 135 42.22 23.35 -42.98
CA LYS A 135 41.90 21.94 -43.30
C LYS A 135 41.11 21.77 -44.60
N THR A 136 40.37 22.79 -45.02
CA THR A 136 39.51 22.76 -46.21
C THR A 136 40.10 23.52 -47.39
N LYS A 137 41.09 24.39 -47.15
CA LYS A 137 41.82 25.13 -48.17
C LYS A 137 42.46 24.15 -49.17
N GLY A 138 42.07 24.29 -50.44
CA GLY A 138 42.53 23.41 -51.52
C GLY A 138 41.66 22.19 -51.80
N LYS A 139 40.62 21.91 -51.00
CA LYS A 139 39.58 20.94 -51.38
C LYS A 139 38.60 21.61 -52.34
N ALA A 140 38.69 21.31 -53.63
CA ALA A 140 37.72 21.80 -54.61
C ALA A 140 36.31 21.30 -54.28
N ILE A 141 35.42 22.19 -53.86
CA ILE A 141 33.95 21.99 -53.84
C ILE A 141 33.43 22.28 -55.26
N GLY A 142 34.05 21.65 -56.26
CA GLY A 142 33.43 21.56 -57.57
C GLY A 142 32.38 20.48 -57.47
N SER A 143 31.13 20.77 -57.84
CA SER A 143 30.09 19.75 -58.01
C SER A 143 30.72 18.58 -58.78
N LYS A 144 30.96 17.45 -58.10
CA LYS A 144 31.39 16.24 -58.79
C LYS A 144 30.18 15.84 -59.61
N ASP A 145 30.19 16.17 -60.90
CA ASP A 145 29.11 15.84 -61.82
C ASP A 145 28.67 14.39 -61.55
N SER A 146 27.37 14.18 -61.33
CA SER A 146 26.83 12.86 -60.98
C SER A 146 27.28 11.77 -61.96
N ARG A 147 27.45 12.14 -63.24
CA ARG A 147 28.03 11.29 -64.30
C ARG A 147 29.51 10.94 -64.07
N LEU A 148 30.31 11.91 -63.65
CA LEU A 148 31.73 11.73 -63.33
C LEU A 148 31.91 10.84 -62.09
N LEU A 149 31.04 10.99 -61.08
CA LEU A 149 31.02 10.10 -59.91
C LEU A 149 30.68 8.68 -60.29
N HIS A 150 29.62 8.50 -61.10
CA HIS A 150 29.21 7.19 -61.56
C HIS A 150 30.29 6.52 -62.41
N SER A 151 30.91 7.25 -63.34
CA SER A 151 31.99 6.70 -64.17
C SER A 151 33.22 6.31 -63.36
N LEU A 152 33.61 7.11 -62.37
CA LEU A 152 34.69 6.75 -61.43
C LEU A 152 34.35 5.50 -60.61
N GLN A 153 33.10 5.37 -60.15
CA GLN A 153 32.65 4.19 -59.41
C GLN A 153 32.66 2.93 -60.28
N VAL A 154 32.16 3.03 -61.52
CA VAL A 154 32.20 1.93 -62.50
C VAL A 154 33.64 1.55 -62.82
N ALA A 155 34.52 2.52 -63.06
CA ALA A 155 35.94 2.28 -63.30
C ALA A 155 36.65 1.61 -62.11
N LYS A 156 36.26 1.95 -60.88
CA LYS A 156 36.76 1.32 -59.66
C LYS A 156 36.28 -0.14 -59.54
N MET A 157 35.01 -0.41 -59.87
CA MET A 157 34.47 -1.77 -59.90
C MET A 157 35.10 -2.64 -60.98
N SER A 158 35.46 -2.06 -62.12
CA SER A 158 36.12 -2.77 -63.22
C SER A 158 37.65 -2.82 -63.11
N SER A 159 38.24 -2.23 -62.05
CA SER A 159 39.69 -2.22 -61.88
C SER A 159 40.19 -3.53 -61.30
N GLU A 160 40.97 -4.28 -62.10
CA GLU A 160 41.61 -5.53 -61.64
C GLU A 160 42.56 -5.30 -60.45
N VAL A 161 43.21 -4.13 -60.37
CA VAL A 161 44.08 -3.77 -59.25
C VAL A 161 43.30 -3.62 -57.94
N ALA A 162 42.08 -3.06 -58.00
CA ALA A 162 41.22 -2.96 -56.83
C ALA A 162 40.62 -4.32 -56.45
N TYR A 163 40.27 -5.15 -57.44
CA TYR A 163 39.75 -6.51 -57.23
C TYR A 163 40.74 -7.44 -56.53
N LYS A 164 42.05 -7.24 -56.70
CA LYS A 164 43.11 -8.06 -56.06
C LYS A 164 43.59 -7.53 -54.71
N LYS A 165 42.97 -6.47 -54.17
CA LYS A 165 43.33 -5.88 -52.87
C LYS A 165 42.48 -6.40 -51.71
N ASP A 166 41.39 -7.09 -52.00
CA ASP A 166 40.58 -7.86 -51.05
C ASP A 166 40.89 -9.37 -51.21
#